data_AF-A0A135YT21-F1
#
_entry.id   AF-A0A135YT21-F1
#
_cell.length_a   1.000
_cell.length_b   1.000
_cell.length_c   1.000
_cell.angle_alpha   90.00
_cell.angle_beta   90.00
_cell.angle_gamma   90.00
#
_symmetry.space_group_name_H-M   'P 1'
#
loop_
_entity.id
_entity.type
_entity.pdbx_description
1 polymer ?
#
loop_
_entity_poly.entity_id
_entity_poly.type
_entity_poly.pdbx_seq_one_letter_code
_entity_poly.pdbx_strand_id
1 'polypeptide(L)' 'MDIFNYKIKKGDCLELMKEIEDSTIDMILADLPYGTTACKWDSIIDL' A
#
# COMPACT_ATOMS: atom_id res chain seq x y z
N MET A 1 21.26 16.72 -2.43
CA MET A 1 21.10 15.97 -1.18
C MET A 1 19.63 16.05 -0.86
N ASP A 2 18.86 15.14 -1.42
CA ASP A 2 17.41 15.11 -1.23
C ASP A 2 17.15 14.70 0.21
N ILE A 3 16.64 15.65 1.00
CA ILE A 3 16.52 15.55 2.46
C ILE A 3 15.53 14.45 2.85
N PHE A 4 14.71 13.94 1.91
CA PHE A 4 13.80 12.83 2.13
C PHE A 4 13.67 11.95 0.87
N ASN A 5 14.17 10.72 0.95
CA ASN A 5 14.16 9.76 -0.17
C ASN A 5 12.88 8.90 -0.18
N TYR A 6 11.70 9.53 -0.08
CA TYR A 6 10.42 8.82 -0.14
C TYR A 6 9.60 9.26 -1.36
N LYS A 7 8.82 8.33 -1.92
CA LYS A 7 7.89 8.58 -3.03
C LYS A 7 6.46 8.27 -2.56
N ILE A 8 5.57 9.24 -2.65
CA ILE A 8 4.14 9.07 -2.37
C ILE A 8 3.41 8.91 -3.71
N LYS A 9 2.63 7.85 -3.85
CA LYS A 9 1.81 7.59 -5.03
C LYS A 9 0.33 7.59 -4.63
N LYS A 10 -0.54 8.19 -5.45
CA LYS A 10 -2.00 8.17 -5.27
C LYS A 10 -2.62 7.23 -6.31
N GLY A 11 -3.35 6.22 -5.86
CA GLY A 11 -4.00 5.24 -6.73
C GLY A 11 -4.43 4.00 -5.96
N ASP A 12 -4.91 3.00 -6.69
CA ASP A 12 -5.12 1.65 -6.15
C ASP A 12 -3.77 1.01 -5.81
N CYS A 13 -3.63 0.45 -4.61
CA CYS A 13 -2.34 -0.07 -4.15
C CYS A 13 -1.87 -1.28 -4.97
N LEU A 14 -2.79 -2.16 -5.42
CA LEU A 14 -2.44 -3.34 -6.20
C LEU A 14 -1.94 -2.96 -7.59
N GLU A 15 -2.54 -1.94 -8.20
CA GLU A 15 -2.07 -1.43 -9.50
C GLU A 15 -0.72 -0.71 -9.39
N LEU A 16 -0.53 0.11 -8.36
CA LEU A 16 0.73 0.83 -8.15
C LEU A 16 1.90 -0.10 -7.79
N MET A 17 1.62 -1.22 -7.11
CA MET A 17 2.64 -2.21 -6.78
C MET A 17 3.25 -2.88 -8.01
N LYS A 18 2.53 -2.96 -9.14
CA LYS A 18 3.07 -3.50 -10.41
C LYS A 18 4.21 -2.66 -11.00
N GLU A 19 4.34 -1.41 -10.57
CA GLU A 19 5.42 -0.52 -11.01
C GLU A 19 6.71 -0.68 -10.18
N ILE A 20 6.66 -1.46 -9.10
CA ILE A 20 7.82 -1.74 -8.26
C ILE A 20 8.60 -2.89 -8.90
N GLU A 21 9.91 -2.73 -9.03
CA GLU A 21 10.78 -3.77 -9.58
C GLU A 21 10.84 -4.99 -8.65
N ASP A 22 10.82 -6.17 -9.25
CA ASP A 22 10.85 -7.44 -8.52
C ASP A 22 12.10 -7.54 -7.63
N SER A 23 11.94 -8.15 -6.45
CA SER A 23 13.04 -8.42 -5.50
C SER A 23 13.77 -7.18 -4.96
N THR A 24 13.11 -6.02 -4.93
CA THR A 24 13.69 -4.77 -4.40
C THR A 24 13.16 -4.34 -3.03
N ILE A 25 12.25 -5.11 -2.42
CA ILE A 25 11.56 -4.75 -1.17
C ILE A 25 12.10 -5.59 0.00
N ASP A 26 12.67 -4.92 1.00
CA ASP A 26 13.15 -5.55 2.24
C ASP A 26 12.04 -5.77 3.28
N MET A 27 11.04 -4.87 3.30
CA MET A 27 9.95 -4.88 4.27
C MET A 27 8.67 -4.31 3.69
N ILE A 28 7.54 -4.94 4.00
CA ILE A 28 6.21 -4.42 3.76
C ILE A 28 5.56 -4.15 5.13
N LEU A 29 5.17 -2.90 5.37
CA LEU A 29 4.37 -2.51 6.52
C LEU A 29 3.03 -1.96 6.00
N ALA A 30 1.95 -2.68 6.24
CA ALA A 30 0.63 -2.34 5.75
C ALA A 30 -0.42 -2.51 6.86
N ASP A 31 -1.33 -1.56 6.93
CA ASP A 31 -2.57 -1.64 7.69
C ASP A 31 -3.71 -1.83 6.68
N LEU A 32 -4.18 -3.07 6.55
CA LEU A 32 -5.16 -3.46 5.55
C LEU A 32 -6.59 -3.25 6.08
N PRO A 33 -7.61 -3.19 5.21
CA PRO A 33 -8.99 -3.14 5.68
C PRO A 33 -9.37 -4.48 6.34
N TYR A 34 -9.66 -4.43 7.64
CA TYR A 34 -10.00 -5.58 8.48
C TYR A 34 -11.49 -5.67 8.80
N GLY A 35 -12.31 -4.69 8.39
CA GLY A 35 -13.74 -4.66 8.71
C GLY A 35 -14.03 -4.28 10.16
N THR A 36 -13.17 -3.49 10.78
CA THR A 36 -13.24 -3.17 12.23
C THR A 36 -13.82 -1.79 12.51
N THR A 37 -13.97 -0.95 11.49
CA THR A 37 -14.46 0.42 11.56
C THR A 37 -15.76 0.61 10.77
N ALA A 38 -16.42 1.77 10.92
CA ALA A 38 -17.62 2.14 10.15
C ALA A 38 -17.29 2.77 8.79
N CYS A 39 -16.01 2.82 8.40
CA CYS A 39 -15.58 3.44 7.15
C CYS A 39 -15.87 2.54 5.95
N LYS A 40 -16.38 3.11 4.85
CA LYS A 40 -16.73 2.33 3.64
C LYS A 40 -15.55 1.56 3.02
N TRP A 41 -14.34 2.09 3.17
CA TRP A 41 -13.12 1.48 2.62
C TRP A 41 -12.60 0.33 3.49
N ASP A 42 -13.05 0.23 4.75
CA ASP A 42 -12.66 -0.83 5.68
C ASP A 42 -13.60 -2.02 5.54
N SER A 43 -13.57 -2.64 4.37
CA SER A 43 -14.31 -3.88 4.09
C SER A 43 -13.33 -5.04 3.96
N ILE A 44 -13.67 -6.19 4.54
CA ILE A 44 -12.85 -7.40 4.44
C ILE A 44 -12.65 -7.74 2.95
N ILE A 45 -11.39 -7.91 2.55
CA ILE A 45 -11.02 -8.35 1.20
C ILE A 45 -11.23 -9.87 1.13
N ASP A 46 -12.04 -10.32 0.19
CA ASP A 46 -12.25 -11.74 -0.13
C ASP A 46 -11.07 -12.22 -0.99
N LEU A 47 -10.16 -12.99 -0.38
CA LEU A 47 -8.89 -13.46 -0.95
C LEU A 47 -8.97 -14.88 -1.51
#